data_AF-A0A7X6MZM7-F1
#
_entry.id   AF-A0A7X6MZM7-F1
#
_cell.length_a   1.000
_cell.length_b   1.000
_cell.length_c   1.000
_cell.angle_alpha   90.00
_cell.angle_beta   90.00
_cell.angle_gamma   90.00
#
_symmetry.space_group_name_H-M   'P 1'
#
loop_
_entity.id
_entity.type
_entity.pdbx_description
1 polymer ?
#
loop_
_entity_poly.entity_id
_entity_poly.type
_entity_poly.pdbx_seq_one_letter_code
_entity_poly.pdbx_strand_id
1 'polypeptide(L)'
;MPRAVETAKIISSACQLPYSLDSRLMEINNGDLSGLENSLADKLYSNSYYNTLAYNETYSNGESPQPFFKRVLDIYDTLKGNKETVVVITHGGVLNAFYYLAKGDPTY
;
A
#
# COMPACT_ATOMS: atom_id res chain seq x y z
N MET A 1 3.15 9.38 1.75
CA MET A 1 4.60 9.49 2.04
C MET A 1 5.28 10.43 1.05
N PRO A 2 6.35 11.16 1.41
CA PRO A 2 6.98 12.17 0.55
C PRO A 2 7.31 11.67 -0.87
N ARG A 3 7.88 10.47 -0.99
CA ARG A 3 8.22 9.85 -2.28
C ARG A 3 7.06 9.75 -3.28
N ALA A 4 5.87 9.35 -2.85
CA ALA A 4 4.71 9.22 -3.73
C ALA A 4 4.14 10.60 -4.10
N VAL A 5 4.17 11.54 -3.15
CA VAL A 5 3.73 12.92 -3.38
C VAL A 5 4.65 13.63 -4.38
N GLU A 6 5.96 13.41 -4.29
CA GLU A 6 6.93 13.95 -5.25
C GLU A 6 6.67 13.43 -6.66
N THR A 7 6.50 12.11 -6.82
CA THR A 7 6.12 11.52 -8.12
C THR A 7 4.80 12.08 -8.64
N ALA A 8 3.78 12.20 -7.78
CA ALA A 8 2.49 12.77 -8.16
C ALA A 8 2.61 14.23 -8.63
N LYS A 9 3.45 15.04 -7.98
CA LYS A 9 3.74 16.43 -8.39
C LYS A 9 4.40 16.50 -9.75
N ILE A 10 5.37 15.63 -10.04
CA ILE A 10 6.07 15.59 -11.33
C ILE A 10 5.08 15.24 -12.44
N ILE A 11 4.27 14.19 -12.26
CA ILE A 11 3.27 13.75 -13.25
C ILE A 11 2.18 14.82 -13.43
N SER A 12 1.65 15.36 -12.34
CA SER A 12 0.66 16.44 -12.35
C SER A 12 1.14 17.64 -13.15
N SER A 13 2.40 18.05 -12.93
CA SER A 13 2.99 19.19 -13.65
C SER A 13 3.17 18.89 -15.14
N ALA A 14 3.65 17.68 -15.49
CA ALA A 14 3.86 17.28 -16.88
C ALA A 14 2.55 17.13 -17.67
N CYS A 15 1.49 16.63 -17.02
CA CYS A 15 0.19 16.40 -17.64
C CYS A 15 -0.78 17.59 -17.50
N GLN A 16 -0.42 18.62 -16.72
CA GLN A 16 -1.30 19.74 -16.37
C GLN A 16 -2.63 19.30 -15.74
N LEU A 17 -2.59 18.23 -14.93
CA LEU A 17 -3.77 17.67 -14.26
C LEU A 17 -3.66 17.87 -12.74
N PRO A 18 -4.77 18.14 -12.03
CA PRO A 18 -4.76 18.20 -10.58
C PRO A 18 -4.49 16.82 -9.98
N TYR A 19 -3.94 16.80 -8.77
CA TYR A 19 -3.83 15.58 -7.96
C TYR A 19 -4.43 15.81 -6.57
N SER A 20 -4.94 14.73 -5.97
CA SER A 20 -5.39 14.69 -4.59
C SER A 20 -4.61 13.64 -3.81
N LEU A 21 -4.64 13.74 -2.48
CA LEU A 21 -4.02 12.76 -1.59
C LEU A 21 -5.12 11.88 -0.98
N ASP A 22 -4.88 10.57 -0.93
CA ASP A 22 -5.75 9.62 -0.28
C ASP A 22 -4.93 8.72 0.66
N SER A 23 -5.29 8.72 1.95
CA SER A 23 -4.57 7.95 2.97
C SER A 23 -4.70 6.45 2.78
N ARG A 24 -5.73 5.98 2.07
CA ARG A 24 -5.93 4.55 1.75
C ARG A 24 -4.87 3.99 0.81
N LEU A 25 -4.14 4.87 0.10
CA LEU A 25 -3.03 4.53 -0.82
C LEU A 25 -1.66 4.48 -0.12
N MET A 26 -1.60 4.62 1.20
CA MET A 26 -0.34 4.53 1.95
C MET A 26 0.20 3.10 1.96
N GLU A 27 1.52 2.95 2.04
CA GLU A 27 2.13 1.62 2.22
C GLU A 27 1.69 1.02 3.54
N ILE A 28 1.74 -0.30 3.66
CA ILE A 28 1.51 -0.95 4.95
C ILE A 28 2.42 -0.35 6.02
N ASN A 29 1.84 0.00 7.16
CA ASN A 29 2.60 0.41 8.32
C ASN A 29 3.26 -0.82 8.95
N ASN A 30 4.50 -1.08 8.56
CA ASN A 30 5.32 -2.17 9.10
C ASN A 30 5.93 -1.86 10.48
N GLY A 31 5.56 -0.73 11.08
CA GLY A 31 5.93 -0.38 12.45
C GLY A 31 7.44 -0.36 12.67
N ASP A 32 7.91 -1.09 13.67
CA ASP A 32 9.33 -1.14 14.06
C ASP A 32 10.24 -1.73 12.96
N LEU A 33 9.69 -2.40 11.95
CA LEU A 33 10.45 -2.86 10.78
C LEU A 33 10.82 -1.74 9.82
N SER A 34 10.21 -0.55 9.95
CA SER A 34 10.44 0.56 9.04
C SER A 34 11.86 1.11 9.17
N GLY A 35 12.60 1.14 8.06
CA GLY A 35 13.96 1.69 8.01
C GLY A 35 15.06 0.76 8.52
N LEU A 36 14.74 -0.46 8.93
CA LEU A 36 15.75 -1.49 9.20
C LEU A 36 16.35 -2.02 7.89
N GLU A 37 17.64 -2.34 7.90
CA GLU A 37 18.20 -3.19 6.85
C GLU A 37 17.56 -4.57 6.91
N ASN A 38 17.33 -5.19 5.75
CA ASN A 38 16.78 -6.53 5.64
C ASN A 38 17.57 -7.55 6.49
N SER A 39 18.91 -7.45 6.49
CA SER A 39 19.79 -8.33 7.28
C SER A 39 19.56 -8.24 8.80
N LEU A 40 19.14 -7.06 9.28
CA LEU A 40 18.84 -6.79 10.68
C LEU A 40 17.39 -7.17 11.00
N ALA A 41 16.45 -6.90 10.09
CA ALA A 41 15.07 -7.34 10.19
C ALA A 41 14.98 -8.88 10.30
N ASP A 42 15.75 -9.61 9.48
CA ASP A 42 15.81 -11.07 9.50
C ASP A 42 16.26 -11.63 10.85
N LYS A 43 17.20 -10.94 11.51
CA LYS A 43 17.75 -11.34 12.81
C LYS A 43 16.84 -11.01 13.98
N LEU A 44 16.20 -9.85 13.94
CA LEU A 44 15.39 -9.35 15.06
C LEU A 44 13.96 -9.90 15.02
N TYR A 45 13.45 -10.23 13.83
CA TYR A 45 12.04 -10.54 13.60
C TYR A 45 11.87 -11.74 12.67
N SER A 46 12.55 -12.85 12.97
CA SER A 46 12.36 -14.11 12.24
C SER A 46 10.88 -14.51 12.27
N ASN A 47 10.24 -14.56 11.09
CA ASN A 47 8.80 -14.79 10.87
C ASN A 47 7.84 -13.59 11.05
N SER A 48 8.30 -12.33 11.10
CA SER A 48 7.40 -11.16 11.11
C SER A 48 7.36 -10.43 9.76
N TYR A 49 7.49 -11.15 8.64
CA TYR A 49 7.33 -10.59 7.30
C TYR A 49 5.87 -10.65 6.84
N TYR A 50 5.51 -9.84 5.86
CA TYR A 50 4.13 -9.80 5.33
C TYR A 50 3.59 -11.19 4.95
N ASN A 51 4.44 -12.05 4.41
CA ASN A 51 4.11 -13.41 3.99
C ASN A 51 4.05 -14.44 5.15
N THR A 52 4.48 -14.09 6.35
CA THR A 52 4.48 -14.97 7.53
C THR A 52 3.61 -14.46 8.67
N LEU A 53 3.21 -13.19 8.62
CA LEU A 53 2.30 -12.55 9.58
C LEU A 53 0.87 -13.08 9.37
N ALA A 54 0.19 -13.50 10.44
CA ALA A 54 -1.21 -13.88 10.31
C ALA A 54 -2.07 -12.66 9.90
N TYR A 55 -3.19 -12.90 9.22
CA TYR A 55 -4.04 -11.83 8.67
C TYR A 55 -4.49 -10.79 9.71
N ASN A 56 -4.71 -11.21 10.95
CA ASN A 56 -5.09 -10.35 12.07
C ASN A 56 -3.91 -9.98 13.00
N GLU A 57 -2.72 -10.53 12.77
CA GLU A 57 -1.53 -10.24 13.55
C GLU A 57 -0.93 -8.91 13.11
N THR A 58 -0.53 -8.09 14.08
CA THR A 58 -0.08 -6.71 13.84
C THR A 58 1.43 -6.64 13.96
N TYR A 59 2.09 -5.91 13.05
CA TYR A 59 3.48 -5.51 13.27
C TYR A 59 3.61 -4.74 14.59
N SER A 60 4.73 -4.89 15.29
CA SER A 60 5.02 -4.05 16.46
C SER A 60 4.96 -2.57 16.08
N ASN A 61 4.10 -1.79 16.74
CA ASN A 61 3.80 -0.38 16.42
C ASN A 61 3.32 -0.12 14.97
N GLY A 62 2.85 -1.14 14.27
CA GLY A 62 2.36 -1.06 12.90
C GLY A 62 0.86 -1.31 12.76
N GLU A 63 0.44 -1.73 11.56
CA GLU A 63 -0.90 -2.25 11.29
C GLU A 63 -0.87 -3.77 11.01
N SER A 64 -2.02 -4.44 11.01
CA SER A 64 -2.10 -5.84 10.53
C SER A 64 -2.49 -5.89 9.05
N PRO A 65 -2.36 -7.06 8.37
CA PRO A 65 -2.82 -7.22 6.99
C PRO A 65 -4.32 -6.91 6.80
N GLN A 66 -5.16 -7.19 7.80
CA GLN A 66 -6.60 -6.94 7.75
C GLN A 66 -7.00 -5.46 7.54
N PRO A 67 -6.63 -4.50 8.42
CA PRO A 67 -6.94 -3.09 8.21
C PRO A 67 -6.28 -2.53 6.95
N PHE A 68 -5.07 -2.99 6.62
CA PHE A 68 -4.39 -2.67 5.37
C PHE A 68 -5.23 -3.07 4.16
N PHE A 69 -5.62 -4.34 4.07
CA PHE A 69 -6.38 -4.85 2.94
C PHE A 69 -7.77 -4.19 2.86
N LYS A 70 -8.43 -3.97 4.01
CA LYS A 70 -9.71 -3.27 4.07
C LYS A 70 -9.65 -1.89 3.42
N ARG A 71 -8.67 -1.05 3.79
CA ARG A 71 -8.55 0.29 3.19
C ARG A 71 -8.18 0.23 1.70
N VAL A 72 -7.40 -0.75 1.27
CA VAL A 72 -7.05 -0.94 -0.14
C VAL A 72 -8.27 -1.38 -0.96
N LEU A 73 -9.10 -2.29 -0.43
CA LEU A 73 -10.36 -2.68 -1.06
C LEU A 73 -11.31 -1.49 -1.19
N ASP A 74 -11.45 -0.70 -0.12
CA ASP A 74 -12.34 0.48 -0.12
C ASP A 74 -11.95 1.51 -1.21
N ILE A 75 -10.65 1.78 -1.41
CA ILE A 75 -10.21 2.67 -2.50
C ILE A 75 -10.33 2.00 -3.87
N TYR A 76 -10.06 0.70 -3.97
CA TYR A 76 -10.21 -0.04 -5.23
C TYR A 76 -11.64 0.00 -5.76
N ASP A 77 -12.63 -0.25 -4.90
CA ASP A 77 -14.05 -0.16 -5.27
C ASP A 77 -14.47 1.27 -5.62
N THR A 78 -13.92 2.28 -4.92
CA THR A 78 -14.13 3.69 -5.27
C THR A 78 -13.62 3.98 -6.69
N LEU A 79 -12.42 3.50 -7.04
CA LEU A 79 -11.79 3.72 -8.35
C LEU A 79 -12.51 2.99 -9.46
N LYS A 80 -13.00 1.77 -9.21
CA LYS A 80 -13.81 1.00 -10.17
C LYS A 80 -15.12 1.69 -10.56
N GLY A 81 -15.68 2.51 -9.67
CA GLY A 81 -16.87 3.32 -9.96
C GLY A 81 -16.58 4.54 -10.85
N ASN A 82 -15.31 4.89 -11.07
CA ASN A 82 -14.93 6.03 -11.89
C ASN A 82 -15.07 5.70 -13.39
N LYS A 83 -15.58 6.65 -14.17
CA LYS A 83 -15.76 6.53 -15.63
C LYS A 83 -14.61 7.11 -16.43
N GLU A 84 -13.67 7.79 -15.77
CA GLU A 84 -12.51 8.42 -16.37
C GLU A 84 -11.25 7.55 -16.21
N THR A 85 -10.22 7.87 -16.99
CA THR A 85 -8.88 7.30 -16.79
C THR A 85 -8.21 7.98 -15.61
N VAL A 86 -7.93 7.21 -14.57
CA VAL A 86 -7.26 7.66 -13.35
C VAL A 86 -5.83 7.13 -13.28
N VAL A 87 -4.90 7.97 -12.83
CA VAL A 87 -3.52 7.57 -12.50
C VAL A 87 -3.40 7.49 -10.99
N VAL A 88 -3.00 6.33 -10.49
CA VAL A 88 -2.78 6.10 -9.05
C VAL A 88 -1.29 5.98 -8.79
N ILE A 89 -0.78 6.84 -7.90
CA ILE A 89 0.60 6.79 -7.42
C ILE A 89 0.59 6.22 -6.00
N THR A 90 1.22 5.06 -5.79
CA THR A 90 1.20 4.35 -4.50
C THR A 90 2.49 3.53 -4.29
N HIS A 91 2.43 2.45 -3.52
CA HIS A 91 3.55 1.66 -3.06
C HIS A 91 3.38 0.17 -3.38
N GLY A 92 4.40 -0.64 -3.10
CA GLY A 92 4.47 -2.04 -3.53
C GLY A 92 3.34 -2.89 -2.95
N GLY A 93 3.02 -2.73 -1.66
CA GLY A 93 1.94 -3.49 -1.02
C GLY A 93 0.58 -3.22 -1.68
N VAL A 94 0.26 -1.93 -1.88
CA VAL A 94 -1.01 -1.51 -2.51
C VAL A 94 -1.09 -1.95 -3.98
N LEU A 95 0.00 -1.84 -4.75
CA LEU A 95 0.07 -2.32 -6.13
C LEU A 95 -0.18 -3.83 -6.21
N ASN A 96 0.40 -4.60 -5.29
CA ASN A 96 0.20 -6.05 -5.24
C ASN A 96 -1.27 -6.38 -4.95
N ALA A 97 -1.89 -5.71 -3.98
CA ALA A 97 -3.31 -5.90 -3.67
C ALA A 97 -4.21 -5.54 -4.86
N PHE A 98 -3.95 -4.41 -5.53
CA PHE A 98 -4.67 -4.04 -6.76
C PHE A 98 -4.55 -5.10 -7.86
N TYR A 99 -3.37 -5.68 -8.04
CA TYR A 99 -3.14 -6.73 -9.04
C TYR A 99 -4.02 -7.96 -8.80
N TYR A 100 -4.10 -8.46 -7.56
CA TYR A 100 -4.92 -9.61 -7.21
C TYR A 100 -6.42 -9.29 -7.26
N LEU A 101 -6.84 -8.13 -6.76
CA LEU A 101 -8.21 -7.63 -6.88
C LEU A 101 -8.66 -7.50 -8.35
N ALA A 102 -7.77 -7.07 -9.25
CA ALA A 102 -8.03 -6.97 -10.68
C ALA A 102 -8.17 -8.34 -11.37
N LYS A 103 -7.48 -9.36 -10.84
CA LYS A 103 -7.62 -10.75 -11.30
C LYS A 103 -8.88 -11.45 -10.80
N GLY A 104 -9.61 -10.84 -9.85
CA GLY A 104 -10.72 -11.50 -9.17
C GLY A 104 -10.26 -12.57 -8.19
N ASP A 105 -8.99 -12.51 -7.76
CA ASP A 105 -8.43 -13.40 -6.75
C ASP A 105 -8.34 -12.64 -5.42
N PRO A 106 -9.23 -12.90 -4.45
CA PRO A 106 -9.22 -12.21 -3.18
C PRO A 106 -8.18 -12.76 -2.20
N THR A 107 -7.37 -13.76 -2.59
CA THR A 107 -6.29 -14.25 -1.72
C THR A 107 -5.10 -13.28 -1.75
N TYR A 108 -5.20 -12.28 -0.88
CA TYR A 108 -4.13 -11.36 -0.51
C TYR A 108 -3.68 -11.61 0.94
#